data_AF-A0A950QF21-F1
#
_entry.id   AF-A0A950QF21-F1
#
_cell.length_a   1.000
_cell.length_b   1.000
_cell.length_c   1.000
_cell.angle_alpha   90.00
_cell.angle_beta   90.00
_cell.angle_gamma   90.00
#
_symmetry.space_group_name_H-M   'P 1'
#
loop_
_entity.id
_entity.type
_entity.pdbx_description
1 polymer ?
#
loop_
_entity_poly.entity_id
_entity_poly.type
_entity_poly.pdbx_seq_one_letter_code
_entity_poly.pdbx_strand_id
1 'polypeptide(L)'
;MEDEEQLDARQQREQRQPLNEQVRQSLAEFRQAQQETAGEKPHIETETPQDAAAKKLRIEKKALQSVTEFRKAQQEATGEKLRIEKEAHQSAAEFRKAQQEAAGEKLRIEKEAHQSAAEFRKAQQEAAGEKLRIEKDRMSQQARIAALNAAANSGLARGEADLLAMAERLLVWVRMEG
;
A
#
# COMPACT_ATOMS: atom_id res chain seq x y z
N MET A 1 -0.05 -16.02 5.87
CA MET A 1 1.25 -15.32 5.71
C MET A 1 2.10 -15.40 6.97
N GLU A 2 1.54 -15.32 8.18
CA GLU A 2 2.33 -15.48 9.43
C GLU A 2 2.95 -16.89 9.59
N ASP A 3 2.37 -17.93 8.98
CA ASP A 3 2.86 -19.30 9.10
C ASP A 3 4.13 -19.58 8.27
N GLU A 4 4.33 -18.91 7.13
CA GLU A 4 5.50 -19.11 6.27
C GLU A 4 6.76 -18.49 6.85
N GLU A 5 6.64 -17.28 7.43
CA GLU A 5 7.75 -16.59 8.10
C GLU A 5 8.23 -17.36 9.35
N GLN A 6 7.30 -18.01 10.07
CA GLN A 6 7.64 -18.87 11.22
C GLN A 6 8.28 -20.20 10.80
N LEU A 7 7.91 -20.73 9.62
CA LEU A 7 8.52 -21.92 9.05
C LEU A 7 9.96 -21.67 8.62
N ASP A 8 10.23 -20.56 7.92
CA ASP A 8 11.59 -20.16 7.55
C ASP A 8 12.45 -19.85 8.77
N ALA A 9 11.92 -19.14 9.76
CA ALA A 9 12.64 -18.86 11.00
C ALA A 9 12.96 -20.14 11.79
N ARG A 10 12.09 -21.16 11.76
CA ARG A 10 12.34 -22.47 12.37
C ARG A 10 13.40 -23.26 11.59
N GLN A 11 13.31 -23.32 10.27
CA GLN A 11 14.31 -24.00 9.44
C GLN A 11 15.70 -23.36 9.59
N GLN A 12 15.77 -22.03 9.63
CA GLN A 12 17.03 -21.33 9.90
C GLN A 12 17.58 -21.58 11.31
N ARG A 13 16.71 -21.71 12.33
CA ARG A 13 17.15 -22.07 13.69
C ARG A 13 17.65 -23.50 13.78
N GLU A 14 16.99 -24.43 13.10
CA GLU A 14 17.40 -25.84 13.04
C GLU A 14 18.73 -26.02 12.31
N GLN A 15 19.02 -25.22 11.27
CA GLN A 15 20.32 -25.26 10.59
C GLN A 15 21.46 -24.58 11.37
N ARG A 16 21.16 -23.59 12.23
CA ARG A 16 22.17 -22.89 13.06
C ARG A 16 22.62 -23.67 14.31
N GLN A 17 21.78 -24.58 14.81
CA GLN A 17 22.13 -25.43 15.96
C GLN A 17 23.35 -26.31 15.70
N PRO A 18 23.41 -27.12 14.62
CA PRO A 18 24.53 -28.03 14.40
C PRO A 18 25.86 -27.29 14.21
N LEU A 19 25.87 -26.13 13.55
CA LEU A 19 27.11 -25.37 13.32
C LEU A 19 27.70 -24.79 14.60
N ASN A 20 26.84 -24.28 15.49
CA ASN A 20 27.26 -23.82 16.83
C ASN A 20 27.71 -24.98 17.72
N GLU A 21 27.06 -26.14 17.61
CA GLU A 21 27.46 -27.36 18.31
C GLU A 21 28.84 -27.83 17.84
N GLN A 22 29.10 -27.78 16.53
CA GLN A 22 30.36 -28.21 15.93
C GLN A 22 31.53 -27.29 16.32
N VAL A 23 31.33 -25.97 16.31
CA VAL A 23 32.33 -25.01 16.81
C VAL A 23 32.60 -25.22 18.31
N ARG A 24 31.56 -25.51 19.10
CA ARG A 24 31.70 -25.83 20.53
C ARG A 24 32.47 -27.13 20.77
N GLN A 25 32.19 -28.17 19.98
CA GLN A 25 32.87 -29.46 20.04
C GLN A 25 34.34 -29.34 19.64
N SER A 26 34.65 -28.69 18.51
CA SER A 26 36.04 -28.46 18.09
C SER A 26 36.81 -27.59 19.08
N LEU A 27 36.17 -26.61 19.72
CA LEU A 27 36.78 -25.81 20.78
C LEU A 27 37.06 -26.66 22.04
N ALA A 28 36.15 -27.56 22.41
CA ALA A 28 36.31 -28.46 23.55
C ALA A 28 37.44 -29.46 23.31
N GLU A 29 37.50 -30.07 22.13
CA GLU A 29 38.56 -30.98 21.70
C GLU A 29 39.93 -30.30 21.67
N PHE A 30 40.00 -29.06 21.15
CA PHE A 30 41.22 -28.27 21.19
C PHE A 30 41.69 -28.00 22.63
N ARG A 31 40.76 -27.69 23.54
CA ARG A 31 41.06 -27.47 24.96
C ARG A 31 41.55 -28.75 25.65
N GLN A 32 40.97 -29.89 25.30
CA GLN A 32 41.35 -31.18 25.84
C GLN A 32 42.74 -31.62 25.36
N ALA A 33 43.04 -31.44 24.06
CA ALA A 33 44.37 -31.68 23.51
C ALA A 33 45.45 -30.81 24.16
N GLN A 34 45.13 -29.56 24.54
CA GLN A 34 46.01 -28.66 25.29
C GLN A 34 46.21 -29.08 26.75
N GLN A 35 45.24 -29.77 27.35
CA GLN A 35 45.37 -30.30 28.71
C GLN A 35 46.15 -31.61 28.75
N GLU A 36 46.00 -32.46 27.73
CA GLU A 36 46.80 -33.68 27.58
C GLU A 36 48.29 -33.37 27.36
N THR A 37 48.62 -32.32 26.58
CA THR A 37 50.01 -31.85 26.41
C THR A 37 50.61 -31.23 27.67
N ALA A 38 49.78 -30.68 28.57
CA ALA A 38 50.23 -30.00 29.78
C ALA A 38 50.18 -30.87 31.06
N GLY A 39 49.45 -31.99 31.03
CA GLY A 39 49.13 -32.80 32.21
C GLY A 39 49.90 -34.11 32.39
N GLU A 40 50.60 -34.61 31.37
CA GLU A 40 51.41 -35.83 31.51
C GLU A 40 52.68 -35.57 32.35
N LYS A 41 52.58 -35.78 33.66
CA LYS A 41 53.77 -36.08 34.48
C LYS A 41 54.34 -37.41 33.99
N PRO A 42 55.65 -37.50 33.66
CA PRO A 42 56.23 -38.75 33.18
C PRO A 42 56.15 -39.80 34.29
N HIS A 43 55.31 -40.81 34.10
CA HIS A 43 55.31 -42.02 34.91
C HIS A 43 56.45 -42.89 34.37
N ILE A 44 57.55 -42.94 35.11
CA ILE A 44 58.79 -43.61 34.70
C ILE A 44 58.64 -45.11 34.92
N GLU A 45 58.03 -45.82 33.97
CA GLU A 45 58.20 -47.26 33.82
C GLU A 45 58.38 -47.58 32.32
N THR A 46 59.66 -47.62 31.88
CA THR A 46 60.14 -48.26 30.64
C THR A 46 59.57 -47.80 29.28
N GLU A 47 59.39 -46.49 29.03
CA GLU A 47 59.22 -46.01 27.65
C GLU A 47 60.59 -45.80 26.99
N THR A 48 60.83 -46.45 25.84
CA THR A 48 62.03 -46.16 25.06
C THR A 48 61.97 -44.71 24.54
N PRO A 49 63.11 -44.00 24.38
CA PRO A 49 63.11 -42.64 23.84
C PRO A 49 62.43 -42.50 22.47
N GLN A 50 62.37 -43.60 21.70
CA GLN A 50 61.66 -43.67 20.42
C GLN A 50 60.12 -43.66 20.60
N ASP A 51 59.59 -44.36 21.61
CA ASP A 51 58.15 -44.39 21.90
C ASP A 51 57.65 -43.03 22.43
N ALA A 52 58.43 -42.38 23.29
CA ALA A 52 58.12 -41.05 23.80
C ALA A 52 58.13 -39.99 22.66
N ALA A 53 59.10 -40.06 21.76
CA ALA A 53 59.17 -39.18 20.59
C ALA A 53 58.00 -39.42 19.61
N ALA A 54 57.63 -40.68 19.37
CA ALA A 54 56.50 -41.04 18.51
C ALA A 54 55.15 -40.59 19.11
N LYS A 55 54.96 -40.71 20.44
CA LYS A 55 53.80 -40.15 21.15
C LYS A 55 53.72 -38.64 20.99
N LYS A 56 54.82 -37.93 21.22
CA LYS A 56 54.88 -36.47 21.12
C LYS A 56 54.52 -35.98 19.70
N LEU A 57 55.05 -36.65 18.67
CA LEU A 57 54.72 -36.39 17.25
C LEU A 57 53.24 -36.65 16.94
N ARG A 58 52.65 -37.72 17.50
CA ARG A 58 51.21 -38.01 17.35
C ARG A 58 50.34 -36.94 18.00
N ILE A 59 50.72 -36.49 19.20
CA ILE A 59 50.00 -35.44 19.93
C ILE A 59 50.09 -34.11 19.17
N GLU A 60 51.28 -33.74 18.68
CA GLU A 60 51.49 -32.53 17.89
C GLU A 60 50.69 -32.55 16.58
N LYS A 61 50.65 -33.70 15.89
CA LYS A 61 49.84 -33.88 14.69
C LYS A 61 48.34 -33.73 14.96
N LYS A 62 47.83 -34.29 16.06
CA LYS A 62 46.43 -34.13 16.48
C LYS A 62 46.11 -32.67 16.84
N ALA A 63 47.02 -31.99 17.56
CA ALA A 63 46.84 -30.58 17.89
C ALA A 63 46.78 -29.68 16.64
N LEU A 64 47.64 -29.95 15.64
CA LEU A 64 47.61 -29.24 14.36
C LEU A 64 46.30 -29.48 13.60
N GLN A 65 45.82 -30.72 13.56
CA GLN A 65 44.53 -31.07 12.93
C GLN A 65 43.36 -30.33 13.61
N SER A 66 43.32 -30.35 14.94
CA SER A 66 42.32 -29.63 15.74
C SER A 66 42.32 -28.12 15.47
N VAL A 67 43.49 -27.49 15.38
CA VAL A 67 43.59 -26.05 15.05
C VAL A 67 43.06 -25.75 13.66
N THR A 68 43.36 -26.60 12.67
CA THR A 68 42.86 -26.40 11.30
C THR A 68 41.35 -26.56 11.20
N GLU A 69 40.76 -27.51 11.91
CA GLU A 69 39.32 -27.74 11.95
C GLU A 69 38.60 -26.59 12.66
N PHE A 70 39.13 -26.14 13.80
CA PHE A 70 38.58 -24.98 14.51
C PHE A 70 38.60 -23.72 13.65
N ARG A 71 39.69 -23.48 12.92
CA ARG A 71 39.80 -22.31 12.03
C ARG A 71 38.81 -22.36 10.87
N LYS A 72 38.57 -23.55 10.31
CA LYS A 72 37.58 -23.76 9.24
C LYS A 72 36.16 -23.52 9.75
N ALA A 73 35.80 -24.09 10.90
CA ALA A 73 34.50 -23.89 11.53
C ALA A 73 34.24 -22.40 11.85
N GLN A 74 35.27 -21.68 12.28
CA GLN A 74 35.16 -20.23 12.52
C GLN A 74 34.89 -19.44 11.23
N GLN A 75 35.57 -19.77 10.13
CA GLN A 75 35.36 -19.13 8.83
C GLN A 75 33.95 -19.39 8.27
N GLU A 76 33.47 -20.62 8.40
CA GLU A 76 32.11 -20.99 7.99
C GLU A 76 31.05 -20.23 8.79
N ALA A 77 31.19 -20.18 10.12
CA ALA A 77 30.28 -19.42 10.99
C ALA A 77 30.27 -17.91 10.65
N THR A 78 31.43 -17.35 10.30
CA THR A 78 31.53 -15.92 9.92
C THR A 78 30.89 -15.66 8.55
N GLY A 79 31.08 -16.58 7.59
CA GLY A 79 30.47 -16.50 6.26
C GLY A 79 28.95 -16.63 6.31
N GLU A 80 28.42 -17.52 7.15
CA GLU A 80 26.99 -17.69 7.34
C GLU A 80 26.34 -16.44 7.97
N LYS A 81 26.98 -15.87 9.00
CA LYS A 81 26.54 -14.60 9.61
C LYS A 81 26.39 -13.49 8.57
N LEU A 82 27.36 -13.35 7.66
CA LEU A 82 27.32 -12.33 6.60
C LEU A 82 26.23 -12.60 5.56
N ARG A 83 25.89 -13.86 5.29
CA ARG A 83 24.76 -14.21 4.39
C ARG A 83 23.43 -13.84 5.02
N ILE A 84 23.22 -14.21 6.27
CA ILE A 84 22.01 -13.88 7.04
C ILE A 84 21.80 -12.37 7.11
N GLU A 85 22.88 -11.60 7.37
CA GLU A 85 22.79 -10.14 7.42
C GLU A 85 22.40 -9.54 6.07
N LYS A 86 22.92 -10.08 4.95
CA LYS A 86 22.53 -9.67 3.61
C LYS A 86 21.07 -10.00 3.30
N GLU A 87 20.61 -11.21 3.63
CA GLU A 87 19.22 -11.63 3.42
C GLU A 87 18.26 -10.76 4.25
N ALA A 88 18.59 -10.48 5.51
CA ALA A 88 17.80 -9.60 6.36
C ALA A 88 17.73 -8.17 5.80
N HIS A 89 18.84 -7.64 5.26
CA HIS A 89 18.86 -6.33 4.61
C HIS A 89 18.03 -6.30 3.32
N GLN A 90 18.06 -7.37 2.52
CA GLN A 90 17.25 -7.49 1.31
C GLN A 90 15.75 -7.54 1.64
N SER A 91 15.37 -8.41 2.58
CA SER A 91 13.98 -8.51 3.06
C SER A 91 13.46 -7.17 3.62
N ALA A 92 14.27 -6.46 4.42
CA ALA A 92 13.91 -5.15 4.94
C ALA A 92 13.75 -4.09 3.83
N ALA A 93 14.53 -4.16 2.76
CA ALA A 93 14.42 -3.26 1.62
C ALA A 93 13.14 -3.53 0.82
N GLU A 94 12.81 -4.80 0.58
CA GLU A 94 11.57 -5.22 -0.07
C GLU A 94 10.34 -4.79 0.71
N PHE A 95 10.35 -4.97 2.04
CA PHE A 95 9.27 -4.51 2.91
C PHE A 95 9.06 -2.99 2.85
N ARG A 96 10.14 -2.20 2.85
CA ARG A 96 10.05 -0.75 2.69
C ARG A 96 9.49 -0.34 1.33
N LYS A 97 9.88 -1.04 0.27
CA LYS A 97 9.34 -0.80 -1.08
C LYS A 97 7.84 -1.08 -1.13
N ALA A 98 7.39 -2.21 -0.59
CA ALA A 98 5.97 -2.55 -0.52
C ALA A 98 5.16 -1.51 0.26
N GLN A 99 5.69 -0.99 1.39
CA GLN A 99 5.03 0.09 2.12
C GLN A 99 4.91 1.38 1.30
N GLN A 100 5.95 1.75 0.55
CA GLN A 100 5.91 2.95 -0.29
C GLN A 100 4.90 2.82 -1.43
N GLU A 101 4.83 1.65 -2.06
CA GLU A 101 3.85 1.35 -3.11
C GLU A 101 2.41 1.44 -2.57
N ALA A 102 2.14 0.80 -1.43
CA ALA A 102 0.82 0.85 -0.79
C ALA A 102 0.41 2.28 -0.38
N ALA A 103 1.34 3.08 0.13
CA ALA A 103 1.09 4.48 0.46
C ALA A 103 0.80 5.32 -0.79
N GLY A 104 1.52 5.07 -1.89
CA GLY A 104 1.29 5.73 -3.18
C GLY A 104 -0.07 5.38 -3.78
N GLU A 105 -0.48 4.13 -3.69
CA GLU A 105 -1.78 3.65 -4.17
C GLU A 105 -2.93 4.29 -3.38
N LYS A 106 -2.81 4.35 -2.05
CA LYS A 106 -3.80 5.03 -1.19
C LYS A 106 -4.00 6.49 -1.58
N LEU A 107 -2.92 7.23 -1.81
CA LEU A 107 -2.98 8.63 -2.24
C LEU A 107 -3.63 8.80 -3.60
N ARG A 108 -3.44 7.83 -4.51
CA ARG A 108 -4.06 7.85 -5.83
C ARG A 108 -5.57 7.66 -5.73
N ILE A 109 -6.01 6.65 -4.97
CA ILE A 109 -7.44 6.38 -4.73
C ILE A 109 -8.13 7.60 -4.10
N GLU A 110 -7.49 8.23 -3.12
CA GLU A 110 -8.02 9.43 -2.48
C GLU A 110 -8.19 10.60 -3.47
N LYS A 111 -7.20 10.82 -4.36
CA LYS A 111 -7.30 11.83 -5.43
C LYS A 111 -8.43 11.52 -6.40
N GLU A 112 -8.56 10.28 -6.85
CA GLU A 112 -9.62 9.86 -7.77
C GLU A 112 -11.01 10.03 -7.14
N ALA A 113 -11.16 9.68 -5.86
CA ALA A 113 -12.40 9.90 -5.10
C ALA A 113 -12.74 11.39 -4.98
N HIS A 114 -11.76 12.25 -4.69
CA HIS A 114 -11.96 13.69 -4.63
C HIS A 114 -12.35 14.30 -5.99
N GLN A 115 -11.74 13.84 -7.08
CA GLN A 115 -12.09 14.27 -8.44
C GLN A 115 -13.53 13.86 -8.78
N SER A 116 -13.88 12.60 -8.54
CA SER A 116 -15.25 12.11 -8.77
C SER A 116 -16.29 12.88 -7.95
N ALA A 117 -16.00 13.19 -6.68
CA ALA A 117 -16.88 14.01 -5.85
C ALA A 117 -17.04 15.44 -6.37
N ALA A 118 -15.97 16.04 -6.90
CA ALA A 118 -16.02 17.37 -7.51
C ALA A 118 -16.86 17.38 -8.79
N GLU A 119 -16.69 16.38 -9.67
CA GLU A 119 -17.49 16.20 -10.88
C GLU A 119 -18.98 16.02 -10.55
N PHE A 120 -19.29 15.20 -9.55
CA PHE A 120 -20.66 15.01 -9.09
C PHE A 120 -21.30 16.32 -8.59
N ARG A 121 -20.57 17.12 -7.80
CA ARG A 121 -21.05 18.44 -7.35
C ARG A 121 -21.28 19.39 -8.51
N LYS A 122 -20.38 19.40 -9.50
CA LYS A 122 -20.53 20.22 -10.70
C LYS A 122 -21.78 19.82 -11.49
N ALA A 123 -22.00 18.52 -11.70
CA ALA A 123 -23.19 18.02 -12.38
C ALA A 123 -24.48 18.42 -11.64
N GLN A 124 -24.50 18.36 -10.30
CA GLN A 124 -25.66 18.83 -9.52
C GLN A 124 -25.92 20.33 -9.70
N GLN A 125 -24.87 21.15 -9.70
CA GLN A 125 -25.01 22.60 -9.89
C GLN A 125 -25.52 22.93 -11.29
N GLU A 126 -25.03 22.24 -12.32
CA GLU A 126 -25.50 22.39 -13.69
C GLU A 126 -26.98 22.00 -13.82
N ALA A 127 -27.38 20.86 -13.26
CA ALA A 127 -28.78 20.41 -13.26
C ALA A 127 -29.71 21.38 -12.51
N ALA A 128 -29.27 21.93 -11.38
CA ALA A 128 -30.02 22.94 -10.65
C ALA A 128 -30.15 24.24 -11.46
N GLY A 129 -29.08 24.68 -12.12
CA GLY A 129 -29.08 25.84 -12.99
C GLY A 129 -30.00 25.67 -14.20
N GLU A 130 -30.02 24.49 -14.81
CA GLU A 130 -30.92 24.15 -15.92
C GLU A 130 -32.39 24.18 -15.47
N LYS A 131 -32.71 23.59 -14.32
CA LYS A 131 -34.06 23.62 -13.75
C LYS A 131 -34.57 25.06 -13.57
N LEU A 132 -33.72 25.96 -13.03
CA LEU A 132 -34.06 27.37 -12.86
C LEU A 132 -34.27 28.09 -14.20
N ARG A 133 -33.49 27.76 -15.23
CA ARG A 133 -33.68 28.31 -16.59
C ARG A 133 -35.02 27.88 -17.17
N ILE A 134 -35.35 26.58 -17.09
CA ILE A 134 -36.63 26.03 -17.56
C ILE A 134 -37.80 26.72 -16.85
N GLU A 135 -37.72 26.89 -15.54
CA GLU A 135 -38.76 27.56 -14.76
C GLU A 135 -38.95 29.03 -15.18
N LYS A 136 -37.84 29.76 -15.37
CA LYS A 136 -37.88 31.14 -15.86
C LYS A 136 -38.49 31.24 -17.25
N ASP A 137 -38.14 30.33 -18.16
CA ASP A 137 -38.69 30.30 -19.52
C ASP A 137 -40.20 29.99 -19.49
N ARG A 138 -40.62 29.05 -18.64
CA ARG A 138 -42.04 28.76 -18.43
C ARG A 138 -42.80 29.98 -17.92
N MET A 139 -42.26 30.70 -16.93
CA MET A 139 -42.87 31.92 -16.39
C MET A 139 -42.96 33.02 -17.46
N SER A 140 -41.92 33.19 -18.27
CA SER A 140 -41.92 34.13 -19.40
C SER A 140 -42.99 33.78 -20.44
N GLN A 141 -43.11 32.50 -20.80
CA GLN A 141 -44.15 32.04 -21.72
C GLN A 141 -45.55 32.26 -21.15
N GLN A 142 -45.78 31.96 -19.88
CA GLN A 142 -47.06 32.21 -19.21
C GLN A 142 -47.40 33.70 -19.19
N ALA A 143 -46.44 34.57 -18.88
CA ALA A 143 -46.63 36.02 -18.92
C ALA A 143 -46.97 36.51 -20.35
N ARG A 144 -46.31 35.96 -21.37
CA ARG A 144 -46.61 36.27 -22.78
C ARG A 144 -48.03 35.85 -23.18
N ILE A 145 -48.45 34.65 -22.77
CA ILE A 145 -49.82 34.17 -23.02
C ILE A 145 -50.85 35.06 -22.31
N ALA A 146 -50.60 35.41 -21.05
CA ALA A 146 -51.48 36.30 -20.29
C ALA A 146 -51.60 37.69 -20.95
N ALA A 147 -50.49 38.24 -21.44
CA ALA A 147 -50.47 39.52 -22.16
C ALA A 147 -51.26 39.44 -23.49
N LEU A 148 -51.11 38.35 -24.25
CA LEU A 148 -51.87 38.14 -25.49
C LEU A 148 -53.37 38.03 -25.22
N ASN A 149 -53.76 37.29 -24.18
CA ASN A 149 -55.17 37.16 -23.79
C ASN A 149 -55.76 38.50 -23.33
N ALA A 150 -55.02 39.29 -22.55
CA ALA A 150 -55.44 40.62 -22.14
C ALA A 150 -55.62 41.57 -23.34
N ALA A 151 -54.69 41.53 -24.29
CA ALA A 151 -54.78 42.31 -25.52
C ALA A 151 -56.00 41.90 -26.36
N ALA A 152 -56.23 40.60 -26.55
CA ALA A 152 -57.38 40.08 -27.29
C ALA A 152 -58.71 40.49 -26.66
N ASN A 153 -58.85 40.36 -25.34
CA ASN A 153 -60.06 40.78 -24.62
C ASN A 153 -60.30 42.28 -24.71
N SER A 154 -59.25 43.10 -24.66
CA SER A 154 -59.38 44.55 -24.84
C SER A 154 -59.78 44.94 -26.26
N GLY A 155 -59.32 44.21 -27.28
CA GLY A 155 -59.69 44.41 -28.67
C GLY A 155 -61.14 44.00 -28.94
N LEU A 156 -61.58 42.88 -28.38
CA LEU A 156 -62.97 42.43 -28.45
C LEU A 156 -63.92 43.46 -27.81
N ALA A 157 -63.59 43.92 -26.61
CA ALA A 157 -64.39 44.92 -25.89
C ALA A 157 -64.49 46.27 -26.66
N ARG A 158 -63.42 46.67 -27.37
CA ARG A 158 -63.48 47.86 -28.25
C ARG A 158 -64.36 47.60 -29.47
N GLY A 159 -64.23 46.45 -30.12
CA GLY A 159 -65.06 46.09 -31.27
C GLY A 159 -66.56 46.04 -30.92
N GLU A 160 -66.89 45.49 -29.75
CA GLU A 160 -68.27 45.51 -29.23
C GLU A 160 -68.77 46.93 -28.96
N ALA A 161 -67.94 47.80 -28.36
CA ALA A 161 -68.28 49.21 -28.12
C ALA A 161 -68.50 49.99 -29.44
N ASP A 162 -67.66 49.75 -30.44
CA ASP A 162 -67.78 50.39 -31.76
C ASP A 162 -69.06 49.94 -32.50
N LEU A 163 -69.41 48.66 -32.43
CA LEU A 163 -70.65 48.13 -32.99
C LEU A 163 -71.88 48.70 -32.29
N LEU A 164 -71.84 48.85 -30.96
CA LEU A 164 -72.92 49.44 -30.19
C LEU A 164 -73.11 50.93 -30.55
N ALA A 165 -72.01 51.68 -30.67
CA ALA A 165 -72.05 53.08 -31.11
C ALA A 165 -72.57 53.23 -32.55
N MET A 166 -72.26 52.30 -33.45
CA MET A 166 -72.85 52.27 -34.80
C MET A 166 -74.35 51.99 -34.77
N ALA A 167 -74.80 51.03 -33.97
CA ALA A 167 -76.22 50.69 -33.82
C ALA A 167 -77.02 51.88 -33.26
N GLU A 168 -76.49 52.60 -32.27
CA GLU A 168 -77.12 53.81 -31.73
C GLU A 168 -77.25 54.92 -32.79
N ARG A 169 -76.21 55.14 -33.61
CA ARG A 169 -76.27 56.11 -34.72
C ARG A 169 -77.34 55.75 -35.75
N LEU A 170 -77.47 54.46 -36.09
CA LEU A 170 -78.50 53.99 -37.01
C LEU A 170 -79.91 54.18 -36.43
N LEU A 171 -80.12 53.90 -35.15
CA LEU A 171 -81.41 54.13 -34.48
C LEU A 171 -81.79 55.62 -34.45
N VAL A 172 -80.83 56.51 -34.20
CA VAL A 172 -81.06 57.96 -34.27
C VAL A 172 -81.42 58.40 -35.68
N TRP A 173 -80.72 57.89 -36.70
CA TRP A 173 -80.99 58.21 -38.09
C TRP A 173 -82.39 57.75 -38.52
N VAL A 174 -82.78 56.51 -38.21
CA VAL A 174 -84.14 55.99 -38.46
C VAL A 174 -85.21 56.83 -37.76
N ARG A 175 -84.93 57.34 -36.56
CA ARG A 175 -85.86 58.21 -35.82
C ARG A 175 -85.99 59.62 -36.40
N MET A 176 -84.99 60.10 -37.15
CA MET A 176 -85.04 61.42 -37.79
C MET A 176 -85.63 61.39 -39.20
N GLU A 177 -85.60 60.23 -39.88
CA GLU A 177 -86.13 60.06 -41.24
C GLU A 177 -87.54 59.44 -41.32
N GLY A 178 -88.12 59.01 -40.19
CA GLY A 178 -89.52 58.55 -40.09
C GLY A 178 -90.42 59.59 -39.43
#